data_AF-A0A7S0TPK1-F1
#
_entry.id   AF-A0A7S0TPK1-F1
#
_cell.length_a   1.000
_cell.length_b   1.000
_cell.length_c   1.000
_cell.angle_alpha   90.00
_cell.angle_beta   90.00
_cell.angle_gamma   90.00
#
_symmetry.space_group_name_H-M   'P 1'
#
loop_
_entity.id
_entity.type
_entity.pdbx_description
1 polymer ?
#
loop_
_entity_poly.entity_id
_entity_poly.type
_entity_poly.pdbx_seq_one_letter_code
_entity_poly.pdbx_strand_id
1 'polypeptide(L)'
;DGVSPGFEVKRLRDAPEGDGWDDWDDDDDWTGSEMMAKYKDILNDSEPTEDEKQFARLVAVPKDDKEVLMKTRDWVNVIISDMGICPFSQSADKAGLPVGGVHYPVSRVTSCEECYEVYWREVNYLISSKEKEVSTTLLIVPDFSIQNVEAFTSFTDTLTHPLEPLGIEKLIQLVYFHPQWVFRDGADRMGDQSAANFARRSPFPMINILRTKQVRLAQKSIPTGLVYTQNEETLSEVGVEDLQRMLIERDWKQLAETRVDRRYNKL
;
A
#
# COMPACT_ATOMS: atom_id res chain seq x y z
N ASP A 1 5.93 -45.25 -19.60
CA ASP A 1 6.72 -44.13 -20.14
C ASP A 1 6.73 -42.98 -19.16
N GLY A 2 7.68 -43.02 -18.23
CA GLY A 2 7.90 -42.00 -17.23
C GLY A 2 9.40 -41.86 -17.02
N VAL A 3 9.94 -40.69 -17.33
CA VAL A 3 11.34 -40.37 -17.09
C VAL A 3 11.35 -39.01 -16.40
N SER A 4 11.59 -39.03 -15.09
CA SER A 4 12.04 -37.86 -14.34
C SER A 4 13.56 -37.72 -14.53
N PRO A 5 14.11 -36.49 -14.66
CA PRO A 5 15.55 -36.31 -14.73
C PRO A 5 16.14 -36.52 -13.32
N GLY A 6 16.94 -37.57 -13.16
CA GLY A 6 17.70 -37.83 -11.94
C GLY A 6 18.85 -36.83 -11.82
N PHE A 7 19.02 -36.25 -10.62
CA PHE A 7 20.26 -35.59 -10.24
C PHE A 7 21.08 -36.55 -9.38
N GLU A 8 22.37 -36.65 -9.68
CA GLU A 8 23.33 -37.48 -8.97
C GLU A 8 24.05 -36.62 -7.91
N VAL A 9 23.83 -36.91 -6.63
CA VAL A 9 24.57 -36.26 -5.54
C VAL A 9 25.90 -36.99 -5.37
N LYS A 10 27.00 -36.39 -5.85
CA LYS A 10 28.35 -36.85 -5.50
C LYS A 10 28.59 -36.55 -4.03
N ARG A 11 28.79 -37.61 -3.22
CA ARG A 11 29.36 -37.44 -1.88
C ARG A 11 30.78 -36.91 -2.05
N LEU A 12 31.09 -35.75 -1.45
CA LEU A 12 32.48 -35.39 -1.20
C LEU A 12 33.05 -36.45 -0.26
N ARG A 13 33.93 -37.30 -0.80
CA ARG A 13 34.98 -37.93 -0.02
C ARG A 13 36.27 -37.20 -0.38
N ASP A 14 37.10 -37.01 0.62
CA ASP A 14 38.42 -36.37 0.60
C ASP A 14 38.39 -34.89 1.03
N ALA A 15 38.08 -34.66 2.31
CA ALA A 15 38.59 -33.50 3.03
C ALA A 15 40.02 -33.84 3.52
N PRO A 16 41.01 -32.94 3.36
CA PRO A 16 42.35 -33.16 3.88
C PRO A 16 42.31 -33.32 5.40
N GLU A 17 43.06 -34.30 5.91
CA GLU A 17 43.29 -34.45 7.35
C GLU A 17 44.17 -33.29 7.85
N GLY A 18 43.60 -32.41 8.67
CA GLY A 18 44.35 -31.62 9.63
C GLY A 18 44.36 -30.11 9.42
N ASP A 19 43.29 -29.44 9.86
CA ASP A 19 43.32 -28.03 10.23
C ASP A 19 42.07 -27.62 11.03
N GLY A 20 42.18 -27.67 12.36
CA GLY A 20 41.71 -26.61 13.25
C GLY A 20 40.20 -26.41 13.41
N TRP A 21 39.44 -27.45 13.77
CA TRP A 21 38.08 -27.30 14.31
C TRP A 21 37.91 -28.10 15.60
N ASP A 22 38.80 -27.90 16.55
CA ASP A 22 38.62 -28.27 17.97
C ASP A 22 39.08 -27.06 18.79
N ASP A 23 38.19 -26.09 18.97
CA ASP A 23 38.23 -25.10 20.06
C ASP A 23 36.88 -24.37 20.09
N TRP A 24 35.83 -25.11 20.45
CA TRP A 24 34.73 -24.49 21.18
C TRP A 24 35.12 -24.65 22.65
N ASP A 25 35.86 -23.68 23.16
CA ASP A 25 36.02 -23.46 24.60
C ASP A 25 34.60 -23.32 25.18
N ASP A 26 34.06 -24.42 25.70
CA ASP A 26 32.91 -24.48 26.62
C ASP A 26 33.35 -23.93 28.01
N ASP A 27 34.03 -22.79 28.01
CA ASP A 27 34.68 -22.17 29.18
C ASP A 27 34.09 -20.79 29.50
N ASP A 28 32.82 -20.56 29.16
CA ASP A 28 32.02 -19.48 29.75
C ASP A 28 30.75 -20.09 30.34
N ASP A 29 30.84 -20.47 31.62
CA ASP A 29 29.72 -20.85 32.49
C ASP A 29 28.86 -19.59 32.77
N TRP A 30 28.22 -19.09 31.72
CA TRP A 30 27.51 -17.83 31.75
C TRP A 30 26.15 -18.06 32.41
N THR A 31 26.06 -17.74 33.69
CA THR A 31 24.78 -17.73 34.39
C THR A 31 23.82 -16.78 33.66
N GLY A 32 22.58 -17.20 33.42
CA GLY A 32 21.58 -16.36 32.73
C GLY A 32 21.40 -14.96 33.34
N SER A 33 21.83 -14.74 34.58
CA SER A 33 21.93 -13.44 35.25
C SER A 33 23.00 -12.51 34.68
N GLU A 34 24.17 -13.00 34.28
CA GLU A 34 25.23 -12.18 33.66
C GLU A 34 24.88 -11.80 32.23
N MET A 35 24.18 -12.70 31.51
CA MET A 35 23.54 -12.39 30.23
C MET A 35 22.54 -11.26 30.36
N MET A 36 21.57 -11.42 31.25
CA MET A 36 20.55 -10.40 31.45
C MET A 36 21.13 -9.07 31.94
N ALA A 37 22.23 -9.07 32.70
CA ALA A 37 22.91 -7.84 33.11
C ALA A 37 23.62 -7.13 31.94
N LYS A 38 24.27 -7.87 31.03
CA LYS A 38 24.93 -7.31 29.83
C LYS A 38 23.94 -6.77 28.80
N TYR A 39 22.75 -7.36 28.72
CA TYR A 39 21.66 -6.91 27.84
C TYR A 39 20.66 -5.97 28.53
N LYS A 40 20.82 -5.65 29.82
CA LYS A 40 19.91 -4.77 30.56
C LYS A 40 19.82 -3.38 29.95
N ASP A 41 20.94 -2.88 29.42
CA ASP A 41 21.01 -1.58 28.74
C ASP A 41 20.46 -1.63 27.30
N ILE A 42 20.32 -2.84 26.72
CA ILE A 42 19.72 -3.09 25.40
C ILE A 42 18.20 -3.34 25.53
N LEU A 43 17.78 -3.92 26.66
CA LEU A 43 16.38 -4.11 27.08
C LEU A 43 15.81 -2.88 27.78
N ASN A 44 16.45 -1.71 27.60
CA ASN A 44 16.02 -0.50 28.25
C ASN A 44 14.64 -0.10 27.72
N ASP A 45 13.62 -0.16 28.59
CA ASP A 45 12.26 0.41 28.46
C ASP A 45 12.36 1.95 28.34
N SER A 46 13.12 2.41 27.35
CA SER A 46 13.27 3.82 27.01
C SER A 46 11.91 4.30 26.54
N GLU A 47 11.48 5.48 26.99
CA GLU A 47 10.23 6.06 26.46
C GLU A 47 10.32 6.11 24.93
N PRO A 48 9.26 5.70 24.21
CA PRO A 48 9.27 5.75 22.75
C PRO A 48 9.61 7.15 22.27
N THR A 49 10.48 7.22 21.27
CA THR A 49 10.78 8.46 20.55
C THR A 49 9.50 9.05 19.93
N GLU A 50 9.51 10.34 19.61
CA GLU A 50 8.35 10.94 18.93
C GLU A 50 8.07 10.30 17.57
N ASP A 51 9.09 9.83 16.86
CA ASP A 51 8.95 9.12 15.59
C ASP A 51 8.26 7.76 15.79
N GLU A 52 8.61 7.00 16.83
CA GLU A 52 7.93 5.75 17.18
C GLU A 52 6.47 5.99 17.58
N LYS A 53 6.19 7.06 18.33
CA LYS A 53 4.82 7.45 18.68
C LYS A 53 4.01 7.85 17.44
N GLN A 54 4.61 8.61 16.52
CA GLN A 54 3.98 8.99 15.26
C GLN A 54 3.71 7.76 14.39
N PHE A 55 4.67 6.85 14.28
CA PHE A 55 4.51 5.59 13.56
C PHE A 55 3.38 4.74 14.16
N ALA A 56 3.37 4.57 15.49
CA ALA A 56 2.31 3.85 16.19
C ALA A 56 0.92 4.45 15.93
N ARG A 57 0.80 5.79 15.85
CA ARG A 57 -0.45 6.47 15.47
C ARG A 57 -0.82 6.24 14.00
N LEU A 58 0.14 6.32 13.09
CA LEU A 58 -0.06 6.11 11.65
C LEU A 58 -0.65 4.72 11.35
N VAL A 59 -0.14 3.70 12.04
CA VAL A 59 -0.50 2.29 11.83
C VAL A 59 -1.62 1.81 12.77
N ALA A 60 -2.11 2.66 13.68
CA ALA A 60 -3.17 2.29 14.61
C ALA A 60 -4.48 2.06 13.86
N VAL A 61 -5.09 0.88 13.97
CA VAL A 61 -6.32 0.58 13.25
C VAL A 61 -7.55 0.73 14.16
N PRO A 62 -8.59 1.49 13.76
CA PRO A 62 -9.84 1.55 14.50
C PRO A 62 -10.51 0.18 14.57
N LYS A 63 -11.13 -0.13 15.71
CA LYS A 63 -11.84 -1.41 15.90
C LYS A 63 -13.18 -1.47 15.14
N ASP A 64 -13.83 -0.32 14.93
CA ASP A 64 -15.11 -0.25 14.22
C ASP A 64 -14.87 -0.04 12.71
N ASP A 65 -15.42 -0.93 11.90
CA ASP A 65 -15.37 -0.83 10.43
C ASP A 65 -16.08 0.42 9.91
N LYS A 66 -17.07 0.95 10.64
CA LYS A 66 -17.71 2.22 10.27
C LYS A 66 -16.74 3.39 10.36
N GLU A 67 -15.86 3.37 11.36
CA GLU A 67 -14.83 4.41 11.50
C GLU A 67 -13.79 4.28 10.38
N VAL A 68 -13.33 3.06 10.09
CA VAL A 68 -12.44 2.80 8.94
C VAL A 68 -13.05 3.33 7.65
N LEU A 69 -14.32 2.99 7.39
CA LEU A 69 -15.03 3.42 6.19
C LEU A 69 -15.19 4.94 6.12
N MET A 70 -15.59 5.58 7.22
CA MET A 70 -15.72 7.03 7.31
C MET A 70 -14.39 7.73 6.99
N LYS A 71 -13.30 7.33 7.65
CA LYS A 71 -11.97 7.90 7.43
C LYS A 71 -11.48 7.69 6.00
N THR A 72 -11.72 6.52 5.41
CA THR A 72 -11.39 6.25 4.00
C THR A 72 -12.20 7.14 3.07
N ARG A 73 -13.49 7.33 3.31
CA ARG A 73 -14.35 8.16 2.45
C ARG A 73 -14.01 9.64 2.55
N ASP A 74 -13.67 10.13 3.74
CA ASP A 74 -13.17 11.49 3.93
C ASP A 74 -11.88 11.72 3.14
N TRP A 75 -10.93 10.78 3.22
CA TRP A 75 -9.70 10.81 2.42
C TRP A 75 -9.98 10.77 0.91
N VAL A 76 -10.87 9.89 0.43
CA VAL A 76 -11.22 9.86 -1.00
C VAL A 76 -11.87 11.16 -1.43
N ASN A 77 -12.75 11.73 -0.62
CA ASN A 77 -13.42 12.97 -0.99
C ASN A 77 -12.42 14.14 -1.07
N VAL A 78 -11.56 14.29 -0.05
CA VAL A 78 -10.67 15.45 0.03
C VAL A 78 -9.42 15.27 -0.83
N ILE A 79 -8.62 14.23 -0.57
CA ILE A 79 -7.35 14.02 -1.26
C ILE A 79 -7.58 13.55 -2.69
N ILE A 80 -8.42 12.53 -2.90
CA ILE A 80 -8.53 11.94 -4.24
C ILE A 80 -9.39 12.78 -5.18
N SER A 81 -10.49 13.36 -4.69
CA SER A 81 -11.42 14.13 -5.54
C SER A 81 -11.23 15.64 -5.47
N ASP A 82 -11.23 16.27 -4.29
CA ASP A 82 -11.18 17.73 -4.18
C ASP A 82 -9.82 18.31 -4.55
N MET A 83 -8.71 17.64 -4.21
CA MET A 83 -7.38 17.99 -4.71
C MET A 83 -7.11 17.52 -6.15
N GLY A 84 -8.05 16.80 -6.78
CA GLY A 84 -7.94 16.39 -8.18
C GLY A 84 -6.86 15.32 -8.45
N ILE A 85 -6.39 14.61 -7.43
CA ILE A 85 -5.31 13.61 -7.56
C ILE A 85 -5.69 12.47 -8.51
N CYS A 86 -6.97 12.07 -8.51
CA CYS A 86 -7.51 11.16 -9.50
C CYS A 86 -8.51 11.90 -10.39
N PRO A 87 -8.19 12.12 -11.69
CA PRO A 87 -9.11 12.79 -12.61
C PRO A 87 -10.41 11.99 -12.88
N PHE A 88 -10.46 10.74 -12.41
CA PHE A 88 -11.57 9.82 -12.62
C PHE A 88 -12.53 9.74 -11.43
N SER A 89 -12.23 10.44 -10.33
CA SER A 89 -13.05 10.47 -9.11
C SER A 89 -13.83 11.79 -9.01
N GLN A 90 -15.17 11.72 -9.00
CA GLN A 90 -16.02 12.91 -8.86
C GLN A 90 -16.36 13.23 -7.41
N SER A 91 -16.42 12.21 -6.58
CA SER A 91 -16.63 12.28 -5.13
C SER A 91 -16.28 10.92 -4.50
N ALA A 92 -16.39 10.80 -3.17
CA ALA A 92 -16.31 9.52 -2.48
C ALA A 92 -17.39 8.50 -2.88
N ASP A 93 -18.41 8.87 -3.66
CA ASP A 93 -19.48 7.95 -4.06
C ASP A 93 -19.50 7.67 -5.56
N LYS A 94 -18.80 8.47 -6.36
CA LYS A 94 -18.95 8.48 -7.82
C LYS A 94 -17.59 8.55 -8.51
N ALA A 95 -17.34 7.58 -9.39
CA ALA A 95 -16.12 7.49 -10.18
C ALA A 95 -16.38 6.90 -11.57
N GLY A 96 -15.36 6.98 -12.43
CA GLY A 96 -15.32 6.35 -13.74
C GLY A 96 -16.05 7.13 -14.84
N LEU A 97 -15.91 6.63 -16.07
CA LEU A 97 -16.53 7.17 -17.27
C LEU A 97 -17.05 6.02 -18.17
N PRO A 98 -18.38 5.78 -18.28
CA PRO A 98 -19.47 6.56 -17.68
C PRO A 98 -19.47 6.48 -16.14
N VAL A 99 -20.04 7.47 -15.48
CA VAL A 99 -20.05 7.56 -14.02
C VAL A 99 -20.89 6.44 -13.41
N GLY A 100 -20.37 5.84 -12.33
CA GLY A 100 -20.99 4.80 -11.53
C GLY A 100 -20.59 4.92 -10.06
N GLY A 101 -21.05 3.99 -9.23
CA GLY A 101 -20.75 3.97 -7.79
C GLY A 101 -19.33 3.52 -7.46
N VAL A 102 -18.84 3.90 -6.28
CA VAL A 102 -17.64 3.31 -5.66
C VAL A 102 -18.07 2.34 -4.57
N HIS A 103 -17.60 1.09 -4.64
CA HIS A 103 -17.84 0.06 -3.65
C HIS A 103 -16.67 0.00 -2.65
N TYR A 104 -16.96 -0.04 -1.35
CA TYR A 104 -15.97 -0.01 -0.26
C TYR A 104 -16.09 -1.22 0.68
N PRO A 105 -15.66 -2.41 0.25
CA PRO A 105 -15.60 -3.56 1.16
C PRO A 105 -14.46 -3.35 2.16
N VAL A 106 -14.76 -3.51 3.45
CA VAL A 106 -13.77 -3.55 4.53
C VAL A 106 -13.52 -5.01 4.90
N SER A 107 -12.26 -5.41 4.97
CA SER A 107 -11.89 -6.79 5.30
C SER A 107 -10.68 -6.85 6.22
N ARG A 108 -10.86 -7.49 7.38
CA ARG A 108 -9.86 -7.60 8.47
C ARG A 108 -8.90 -8.77 8.26
N VAL A 109 -8.53 -9.03 7.02
CA VAL A 109 -7.59 -10.12 6.66
C VAL A 109 -6.19 -9.80 7.17
N THR A 110 -5.46 -10.84 7.57
CA THR A 110 -4.09 -10.67 8.10
C THR A 110 -3.07 -11.51 7.36
N SER A 111 -3.51 -12.49 6.57
CA SER A 111 -2.66 -13.35 5.74
C SER A 111 -2.78 -13.03 4.24
N CYS A 112 -1.76 -13.42 3.48
CA CYS A 112 -1.75 -13.27 2.02
C CYS A 112 -2.87 -14.07 1.35
N GLU A 113 -3.12 -15.30 1.82
CA GLU A 113 -4.13 -16.21 1.29
C GLU A 113 -5.54 -15.65 1.45
N GLU A 114 -5.88 -15.17 2.64
CA GLU A 114 -7.17 -14.51 2.90
C GLU A 114 -7.32 -13.24 2.05
N CYS A 115 -6.25 -12.43 1.94
CA CYS A 115 -6.27 -11.22 1.13
C CYS A 115 -6.48 -11.53 -0.36
N TYR A 116 -5.88 -12.61 -0.86
CA TYR A 116 -6.11 -13.13 -2.21
C TYR A 116 -7.55 -13.55 -2.45
N GLU A 117 -8.16 -14.28 -1.51
CA GLU A 117 -9.54 -14.73 -1.61
C GLU A 117 -10.50 -13.54 -1.70
N VAL A 118 -10.34 -12.57 -0.78
CA VAL A 118 -11.15 -11.36 -0.76
C VAL A 118 -10.95 -10.53 -2.02
N TYR A 119 -9.71 -10.36 -2.47
CA TYR A 119 -9.40 -9.69 -3.73
C TYR A 119 -10.17 -10.31 -4.91
N TRP A 120 -10.11 -11.62 -5.09
CA TRP A 120 -10.80 -12.30 -6.20
C TRP A 120 -12.33 -12.22 -6.08
N ARG A 121 -12.87 -12.27 -4.85
CA ARG A 121 -14.30 -12.03 -4.62
C ARG A 121 -14.70 -10.64 -5.11
N GLU A 122 -13.93 -9.61 -4.78
CA GLU A 122 -14.22 -8.23 -5.18
C GLU A 122 -14.00 -7.98 -6.68
N VAL A 123 -13.01 -8.63 -7.30
CA VAL A 123 -12.86 -8.64 -8.77
C VAL A 123 -14.11 -9.24 -9.42
N ASN A 124 -14.56 -10.41 -8.94
CA ASN A 124 -15.75 -11.09 -9.47
C ASN A 124 -17.02 -10.25 -9.31
N TYR A 125 -17.18 -9.60 -8.16
CA TYR A 125 -18.28 -8.66 -7.92
C TYR A 125 -18.26 -7.49 -8.92
N LEU A 126 -17.10 -6.86 -9.11
CA LEU A 126 -16.96 -5.73 -10.03
C LEU A 126 -17.30 -6.18 -11.47
N ILE A 127 -16.69 -7.24 -11.98
CA ILE A 127 -16.91 -7.68 -13.37
C ILE A 127 -18.35 -8.11 -13.64
N SER A 128 -19.04 -8.64 -12.62
CA SER A 128 -20.43 -9.11 -12.73
C SER A 128 -21.46 -7.98 -12.55
N SER A 129 -21.06 -6.86 -11.95
CA SER A 129 -21.89 -5.66 -11.80
C SER A 129 -21.89 -4.81 -13.08
N LYS A 130 -22.96 -4.03 -13.32
CA LYS A 130 -22.98 -3.07 -14.43
C LYS A 130 -22.08 -1.87 -14.10
N GLU A 131 -21.36 -1.35 -15.09
CA GLU A 131 -20.44 -0.21 -14.92
C GLU A 131 -21.12 1.07 -14.37
N LYS A 132 -22.40 1.30 -14.68
CA LYS A 132 -23.19 2.43 -14.16
C LYS A 132 -23.62 2.25 -12.71
N GLU A 133 -23.65 1.01 -12.23
CA GLU A 133 -23.98 0.69 -10.84
C GLU A 133 -22.70 0.75 -9.99
N VAL A 134 -21.63 0.07 -10.44
CA VAL A 134 -20.32 0.05 -9.78
C VAL A 134 -19.22 0.27 -10.81
N SER A 135 -18.52 1.39 -10.71
CA SER A 135 -17.34 1.71 -11.54
C SER A 135 -16.06 1.15 -10.95
N THR A 136 -15.95 1.19 -9.63
CA THR A 136 -14.71 0.95 -8.91
C THR A 136 -15.00 0.20 -7.61
N THR A 137 -14.11 -0.73 -7.26
CA THR A 137 -14.06 -1.30 -5.90
C THR A 137 -12.78 -0.84 -5.22
N LEU A 138 -12.90 -0.11 -4.11
CA LEU A 138 -11.77 0.21 -3.25
C LEU A 138 -11.82 -0.73 -2.04
N LEU A 139 -11.11 -1.85 -2.14
CA LEU A 139 -11.00 -2.85 -1.09
C LEU A 139 -10.07 -2.34 0.01
N ILE A 140 -10.60 -2.23 1.23
CA ILE A 140 -9.88 -1.75 2.42
C ILE A 140 -9.48 -2.95 3.27
N VAL A 141 -8.18 -3.14 3.48
CA VAL A 141 -7.61 -4.25 4.24
C VAL A 141 -6.79 -3.71 5.41
N PRO A 142 -7.44 -3.11 6.42
CA PRO A 142 -6.77 -2.19 7.33
C PRO A 142 -5.76 -2.86 8.27
N ASP A 143 -5.88 -4.18 8.47
CA ASP A 143 -4.95 -4.96 9.30
C ASP A 143 -3.85 -5.66 8.47
N PHE A 144 -3.99 -5.71 7.15
CA PHE A 144 -3.08 -6.44 6.27
C PHE A 144 -1.83 -5.62 5.96
N SER A 145 -0.67 -6.06 6.46
CA SER A 145 0.63 -5.42 6.24
C SER A 145 0.70 -3.92 6.61
N ILE A 146 -0.18 -3.45 7.50
CA ILE A 146 -0.32 -2.04 7.90
C ILE A 146 0.99 -1.40 8.42
N GLN A 147 1.89 -2.20 8.99
CA GLN A 147 3.18 -1.77 9.53
C GLN A 147 4.36 -1.99 8.56
N ASN A 148 4.13 -2.61 7.40
CA ASN A 148 5.19 -3.09 6.53
C ASN A 148 4.81 -2.91 5.06
N VAL A 149 5.22 -1.78 4.49
CA VAL A 149 4.94 -1.45 3.08
C VAL A 149 5.69 -2.35 2.11
N GLU A 150 6.85 -2.89 2.48
CA GLU A 150 7.64 -3.80 1.65
C GLU A 150 6.92 -5.15 1.49
N ALA A 151 6.34 -5.68 2.56
CA ALA A 151 5.51 -6.87 2.53
C ALA A 151 4.23 -6.63 1.73
N PHE A 152 3.58 -5.48 1.93
CA PHE A 152 2.41 -5.08 1.16
C PHE A 152 2.73 -4.99 -0.35
N THR A 153 3.80 -4.28 -0.73
CA THR A 153 4.21 -4.10 -2.13
C THR A 153 4.59 -5.43 -2.78
N SER A 154 5.35 -6.27 -2.08
CA SER A 154 5.69 -7.63 -2.54
C SER A 154 4.43 -8.46 -2.81
N PHE A 155 3.42 -8.37 -1.94
CA PHE A 155 2.12 -9.01 -2.17
C PHE A 155 1.41 -8.42 -3.40
N THR A 156 1.36 -7.09 -3.55
CA THR A 156 0.68 -6.45 -4.69
C THR A 156 1.32 -6.77 -6.04
N ASP A 157 2.63 -7.04 -6.08
CA ASP A 157 3.33 -7.51 -7.28
C ASP A 157 2.75 -8.86 -7.74
N THR A 158 2.41 -9.73 -6.79
CA THR A 158 1.78 -11.03 -7.09
C THR A 158 0.36 -10.90 -7.62
N LEU A 159 -0.36 -9.81 -7.32
CA LEU A 159 -1.66 -9.51 -7.92
C LEU A 159 -1.54 -8.92 -9.34
N THR A 160 -0.51 -8.10 -9.57
CA THR A 160 -0.33 -7.34 -10.81
C THR A 160 0.27 -8.19 -11.92
N HIS A 161 1.35 -8.92 -11.63
CA HIS A 161 2.08 -9.68 -12.66
C HIS A 161 1.23 -10.69 -13.44
N PRO A 162 0.26 -11.41 -12.83
CA PRO A 162 -0.57 -12.35 -13.57
C PRO A 162 -1.60 -11.70 -14.51
N LEU A 163 -1.90 -10.40 -14.39
CA LEU A 163 -3.01 -9.78 -15.14
C LEU A 163 -2.78 -9.80 -16.66
N GLU A 164 -1.55 -9.52 -17.11
CA GLU A 164 -1.18 -9.54 -18.52
C GLU A 164 -1.23 -10.96 -19.13
N PRO A 165 -0.49 -11.97 -18.61
CA PRO A 165 -0.48 -13.31 -19.20
C PRO A 165 -1.85 -13.99 -19.15
N LEU A 166 -2.71 -13.65 -18.19
CA LEU A 166 -4.08 -14.15 -18.11
C LEU A 166 -5.09 -13.33 -18.93
N GLY A 167 -4.66 -12.22 -19.56
CA GLY A 167 -5.51 -11.32 -20.33
C GLY A 167 -6.52 -10.52 -19.50
N ILE A 168 -6.38 -10.54 -18.18
CA ILE A 168 -7.27 -9.87 -17.21
C ILE A 168 -7.03 -8.36 -17.19
N GLU A 169 -5.85 -7.89 -17.57
CA GLU A 169 -5.52 -6.46 -17.75
C GLU A 169 -6.50 -5.72 -18.70
N LYS A 170 -7.18 -6.46 -19.60
CA LYS A 170 -8.19 -5.91 -20.51
C LYS A 170 -9.51 -5.61 -19.79
N LEU A 171 -9.73 -6.22 -18.63
CA LEU A 171 -10.92 -6.10 -17.80
C LEU A 171 -10.70 -5.13 -16.65
N ILE A 172 -9.60 -5.28 -15.91
CA ILE A 172 -9.29 -4.48 -14.72
C ILE A 172 -7.87 -3.91 -14.73
N GLN A 173 -7.72 -2.79 -14.02
CA GLN A 173 -6.44 -2.21 -13.62
C GLN A 173 -6.41 -2.11 -12.10
N LEU A 174 -5.22 -2.24 -11.52
CA LEU A 174 -5.01 -2.17 -10.08
C LEU A 174 -4.19 -0.94 -9.72
N VAL A 175 -4.59 -0.25 -8.66
CA VAL A 175 -3.81 0.80 -7.99
C VAL A 175 -3.79 0.48 -6.51
N TYR A 176 -2.62 0.64 -5.89
CA TYR A 176 -2.42 0.29 -4.49
C TYR A 176 -2.15 1.54 -3.67
N PHE A 177 -2.62 1.50 -2.43
CA PHE A 177 -2.44 2.57 -1.48
C PHE A 177 -2.00 1.99 -0.13
N HIS A 178 -1.10 2.69 0.54
CA HIS A 178 -0.56 2.28 1.84
C HIS A 178 -0.18 3.51 2.66
N PRO A 179 -0.36 3.57 3.99
CA PRO A 179 0.04 4.75 4.79
C PRO A 179 1.50 5.16 4.61
N GLN A 180 2.37 4.18 4.41
CA GLN A 180 3.81 4.36 4.18
C GLN A 180 4.21 4.23 2.70
N TRP A 181 3.31 4.45 1.75
CA TRP A 181 3.66 4.33 0.33
C TRP A 181 4.84 5.24 -0.05
N VAL A 182 5.78 4.68 -0.82
CA VAL A 182 6.91 5.38 -1.44
C VAL A 182 7.07 4.89 -2.89
N PHE A 183 7.19 5.82 -3.83
CA PHE A 183 7.51 5.49 -5.22
C PHE A 183 8.98 5.08 -5.36
N ARG A 184 9.26 3.89 -5.92
CA ARG A 184 10.63 3.35 -6.10
C ARG A 184 11.50 4.25 -7.00
N ASP A 185 10.89 4.83 -8.01
CA ASP A 185 11.43 5.81 -8.94
C ASP A 185 11.57 7.23 -8.35
N GLY A 186 10.95 7.48 -7.19
CA GLY A 186 11.09 8.71 -6.40
C GLY A 186 12.25 8.69 -5.39
N ALA A 187 12.70 7.49 -4.97
CA ALA A 187 13.84 7.35 -4.05
C ALA A 187 15.16 7.85 -4.69
N ASP A 188 15.37 7.57 -5.97
CA ASP A 188 16.57 7.98 -6.71
C ASP A 188 16.60 9.47 -7.11
N ARG A 189 15.50 10.22 -6.93
CA ARG A 189 15.40 11.63 -7.37
C ARG A 189 14.98 12.61 -6.27
N MET A 190 14.21 12.19 -5.26
CA MET A 190 13.47 13.09 -4.36
C MET A 190 13.36 12.61 -2.89
N GLY A 191 13.80 11.40 -2.55
CA GLY A 191 13.79 10.87 -1.17
C GLY A 191 12.40 10.51 -0.61
N ASP A 192 12.36 9.87 0.57
CA ASP A 192 11.13 9.33 1.19
C ASP A 192 10.08 10.39 1.60
N GLN A 193 10.47 11.67 1.60
CA GLN A 193 9.65 12.81 1.99
C GLN A 193 9.04 13.57 0.80
N SER A 194 9.08 13.03 -0.42
CA SER A 194 8.44 13.68 -1.57
C SER A 194 6.91 13.80 -1.38
N ALA A 195 6.36 14.99 -1.65
CA ALA A 195 4.93 15.25 -1.65
C ALA A 195 4.17 14.32 -2.61
N ALA A 196 4.80 13.88 -3.71
CA ALA A 196 4.23 12.96 -4.69
C ALA A 196 3.78 11.63 -4.05
N ASN A 197 4.47 11.15 -3.00
CA ASN A 197 4.10 9.94 -2.28
C ASN A 197 2.67 10.02 -1.72
N PHE A 198 2.20 11.21 -1.34
CA PHE A 198 0.84 11.41 -0.81
C PHE A 198 -0.27 11.24 -1.85
N ALA A 199 0.06 11.12 -3.13
CA ALA A 199 -0.88 10.65 -4.15
C ALA A 199 -1.28 9.19 -3.94
N ARG A 200 -0.46 8.41 -3.21
CA ARG A 200 -0.71 7.00 -2.87
C ARG A 200 -0.62 6.68 -1.38
N ARG A 201 -0.18 7.61 -0.52
CA ARG A 201 -0.36 7.49 0.92
C ARG A 201 -1.82 7.66 1.29
N SER A 202 -2.29 6.79 2.17
CA SER A 202 -3.71 6.65 2.47
C SER A 202 -3.91 6.14 3.90
N PRO A 203 -5.10 6.27 4.50
CA PRO A 203 -5.30 5.94 5.92
C PRO A 203 -5.05 4.48 6.27
N PHE A 204 -5.22 3.57 5.31
CA PHE A 204 -5.12 2.12 5.47
C PHE A 204 -4.59 1.47 4.19
N PRO A 205 -4.02 0.26 4.25
CA PRO A 205 -3.73 -0.55 3.08
C PRO A 205 -5.00 -0.79 2.26
N MET A 206 -4.94 -0.47 0.96
CA MET A 206 -6.08 -0.58 0.06
C MET A 206 -5.68 -1.05 -1.34
N ILE A 207 -6.59 -1.80 -1.96
CA ILE A 207 -6.49 -2.27 -3.34
C ILE A 207 -7.64 -1.64 -4.12
N ASN A 208 -7.30 -0.77 -5.06
CA ASN A 208 -8.26 -0.12 -5.94
C ASN A 208 -8.37 -0.89 -7.25
N ILE A 209 -9.54 -1.51 -7.45
CA ILE A 209 -9.87 -2.32 -8.61
C ILE A 209 -10.70 -1.46 -9.55
N LEU A 210 -10.10 -1.11 -10.69
CA LEU A 210 -10.67 -0.22 -11.69
C LEU A 210 -11.05 -0.99 -12.94
N ARG A 211 -12.11 -0.57 -13.64
CA ARG A 211 -12.42 -1.13 -14.96
C ARG A 211 -11.50 -0.54 -16.02
N THR A 212 -10.74 -1.39 -16.71
CA THR A 212 -9.81 -0.97 -17.78
C THR A 212 -10.51 -0.13 -18.85
N LYS A 213 -11.75 -0.50 -19.22
CA LYS A 213 -12.51 0.25 -20.23
C LYS A 213 -12.79 1.69 -19.79
N GLN A 214 -13.23 1.91 -18.55
CA GLN A 214 -13.52 3.25 -18.04
C GLN A 214 -12.24 4.08 -17.91
N VAL A 215 -11.15 3.48 -17.40
CA VAL A 215 -9.85 4.16 -17.30
C VAL A 215 -9.35 4.58 -18.68
N ARG A 216 -9.36 3.67 -19.67
CA ARG A 216 -8.93 3.98 -21.04
C ARG A 216 -9.79 5.05 -21.70
N LEU A 217 -11.09 5.06 -21.45
CA LEU A 217 -11.97 6.11 -21.99
C LEU A 217 -11.62 7.47 -21.39
N ALA A 218 -11.39 7.54 -20.09
CA ALA A 218 -11.06 8.78 -19.41
C ALA A 218 -9.64 9.29 -19.74
N GLN A 219 -8.68 8.39 -19.96
CA GLN A 219 -7.33 8.73 -20.38
C GLN A 219 -7.26 9.35 -21.79
N LYS A 220 -8.25 9.13 -22.66
CA LYS A 220 -8.26 9.73 -24.02
C LYS A 220 -8.23 11.26 -24.00
N SER A 221 -8.72 11.87 -22.92
CA SER A 221 -8.79 13.33 -22.77
C SER A 221 -7.58 13.92 -22.05
N ILE A 222 -6.70 13.09 -21.46
CA ILE A 222 -5.63 13.54 -20.57
C ILE A 222 -4.27 13.24 -21.21
N PRO A 223 -3.40 14.24 -21.40
CA PRO A 223 -2.03 14.02 -21.86
C PRO A 223 -1.27 13.06 -20.94
N THR A 224 -0.53 12.11 -21.53
CA THR A 224 0.28 11.14 -20.80
C THR A 224 1.28 11.83 -19.88
N GLY A 225 1.34 11.43 -18.60
CA GLY A 225 2.29 11.96 -17.62
C GLY A 225 1.82 13.20 -16.85
N LEU A 226 0.81 13.92 -17.35
CA LEU A 226 0.31 15.16 -16.73
C LEU A 226 -0.24 14.93 -15.31
N VAL A 227 -0.88 13.78 -15.08
CA VAL A 227 -1.44 13.43 -13.77
C VAL A 227 -0.33 13.38 -12.71
N TYR A 228 0.85 12.84 -13.02
CA TYR A 228 1.92 12.72 -12.03
C TYR A 228 2.50 14.07 -11.65
N THR A 229 2.83 14.91 -12.63
CA THR A 229 3.39 16.25 -12.40
C THR A 229 2.39 17.15 -11.67
N GLN A 230 1.12 17.09 -12.07
CA GLN A 230 0.08 17.90 -11.45
C GLN A 230 -0.22 17.46 -10.01
N ASN A 231 -0.20 16.16 -9.73
CA ASN A 231 -0.37 15.65 -8.38
C ASN A 231 0.78 16.12 -7.48
N GLU A 232 2.02 16.07 -7.97
CA GLU A 232 3.19 16.54 -7.23
C GLU A 232 3.11 18.04 -6.94
N GLU A 233 2.77 18.87 -7.93
CA GLU A 233 2.57 20.31 -7.74
C GLU A 233 1.49 20.60 -6.69
N THR A 234 0.31 20.00 -6.84
CA THR A 234 -0.83 20.22 -5.94
C THR A 234 -0.52 19.78 -4.50
N LEU A 235 0.15 18.64 -4.33
CA LEU A 235 0.53 18.14 -2.99
C LEU A 235 1.67 18.97 -2.39
N SER A 236 2.59 19.48 -3.21
CA SER A 236 3.68 20.34 -2.75
C SER A 236 3.16 21.70 -2.24
N GLU A 237 2.09 22.24 -2.82
CA GLU A 237 1.43 23.46 -2.34
C GLU A 237 0.84 23.32 -0.93
N VAL A 238 0.38 22.12 -0.57
CA VAL A 238 -0.10 21.82 0.80
C VAL A 238 1.08 21.68 1.77
N GLY A 239 2.17 21.07 1.32
CA GLY A 239 3.34 20.82 2.14
C GLY A 239 3.33 19.45 2.84
N VAL A 240 4.51 18.82 2.86
CA VAL A 240 4.71 17.45 3.35
C VAL A 240 4.37 17.30 4.84
N GLU A 241 4.71 18.29 5.65
CA GLU A 241 4.46 18.28 7.10
C GLU A 241 2.96 18.28 7.42
N ASP A 242 2.19 19.11 6.72
CA ASP A 242 0.74 19.19 6.85
C ASP A 242 0.07 17.90 6.35
N LEU A 243 0.48 17.41 5.18
CA LEU A 243 0.00 16.14 4.63
C LEU A 243 0.28 14.96 5.57
N GLN A 244 1.48 14.91 6.17
CA GLN A 244 1.86 13.87 7.12
C GLN A 244 1.03 13.96 8.41
N ARG A 245 0.86 15.17 8.96
CA ARG A 245 0.01 15.38 10.14
C ARG A 245 -1.43 14.92 9.90
N MET A 246 -2.04 15.37 8.79
CA MET A 246 -3.41 14.97 8.42
C MET A 246 -3.54 13.47 8.22
N LEU A 247 -2.53 12.81 7.66
CA LEU A 247 -2.53 11.36 7.49
C LEU A 247 -2.45 10.62 8.83
N ILE A 248 -1.57 11.05 9.75
CA ILE A 248 -1.43 10.47 11.09
C ILE A 248 -2.73 10.65 11.89
N GLU A 249 -3.32 11.84 11.85
CA GLU A 249 -4.56 12.17 12.57
C GLU A 249 -5.82 11.61 11.88
N ARG A 250 -5.69 11.23 10.60
CA ARG A 250 -6.78 10.89 9.68
C ARG A 250 -7.88 11.95 9.70
N ASP A 251 -7.49 13.21 9.62
CA ASP A 251 -8.40 14.37 9.56
C ASP A 251 -7.94 15.31 8.45
N TRP A 252 -8.80 15.50 7.45
CA TRP A 252 -8.56 16.34 6.28
C TRP A 252 -9.46 17.58 6.23
N LYS A 253 -10.16 17.92 7.32
CA LYS A 253 -11.10 19.05 7.35
C LYS A 253 -10.45 20.37 6.96
N GLN A 254 -9.19 20.59 7.34
CA GLN A 254 -8.44 21.80 7.02
C GLN A 254 -8.28 22.01 5.50
N LEU A 255 -8.25 20.94 4.71
CA LEU A 255 -8.20 21.01 3.24
C LEU A 255 -9.58 21.14 2.60
N ALA A 256 -10.64 20.64 3.25
CA ALA A 256 -12.01 20.73 2.73
C ALA A 256 -12.48 22.18 2.54
N GLU A 257 -11.90 23.12 3.30
CA GLU A 257 -12.19 24.56 3.21
C GLU A 257 -11.43 25.26 2.06
N THR A 258 -10.39 24.63 1.51
CA THR A 258 -9.42 25.24 0.57
C THR A 258 -9.66 24.84 -0.90
N ARG A 259 -10.87 24.38 -1.26
CA ARG A 259 -11.23 23.84 -2.58
C ARG A 259 -10.41 24.42 -3.74
N VAL A 260 -9.56 23.60 -4.33
CA VAL A 260 -8.78 23.94 -5.53
C VAL A 260 -9.75 24.23 -6.68
N ASP A 261 -9.59 25.39 -7.34
CA ASP A 261 -10.46 25.80 -8.46
C ASP A 261 -10.27 24.82 -9.64
N ARG A 262 -11.23 23.91 -9.81
CA ARG A 262 -11.24 22.86 -10.85
C ARG A 262 -11.29 23.40 -12.28
N ARG A 263 -11.22 24.72 -12.52
CA ARG A 263 -11.15 25.30 -13.86
C ARG A 263 -9.94 24.82 -14.68
N TYR A 264 -8.86 24.39 -14.02
CA TYR A 264 -7.73 23.75 -14.69
C TYR A 264 -7.87 22.22 -14.87
N ASN A 265 -8.84 21.59 -14.21
CA ASN A 265 -9.12 20.14 -14.30
C ASN A 265 -10.33 19.79 -15.19
N LYS A 266 -10.88 20.78 -15.90
CA LYS A 266 -11.82 20.53 -17.01
C LYS A 266 -11.04 20.50 -18.32
N LEU A 267 -10.31 19.42 -18.56
CA LEU A 267 -9.80 19.05 -19.88
C LEU A 267 -10.14 17.58 -20.15
#